data_AF-A0A960G5K7-F1
#
_entry.id   AF-A0A960G5K7-F1
#
_cell.length_a   1.000
_cell.length_b   1.000
_cell.length_c   1.000
_cell.angle_alpha   90.00
_cell.angle_beta   90.00
_cell.angle_gamma   90.00
#
_symmetry.space_group_name_H-M   'P 1'
#
loop_
_entity.id
_entity.type
_entity.pdbx_description
1 polymer ?
#
loop_
_entity_poly.entity_id
_entity_poly.type
_entity_poly.pdbx_seq_one_letter_code
_entity_poly.pdbx_strand_id
1 'polypeptide(L)'
;MTGFARHRTGRRIIANFTGFEAELLRSLASQLIELLRNERAAPVESSDPLEAMLDFSGVDFAGPVTEPDDPVLLRLFPTAYPQDEEAAADFRRYTEGELRDRKAAAAGAIIDSLEEAGLPPQ
;
A
#
# COMPACT_ATOMS: atom_id res chain seq x y z
N MET A 1 6.10 7.32 27.86
CA MET A 1 6.35 7.05 26.43
C MET A 1 6.05 8.30 25.62
N THR A 2 7.07 9.07 25.27
CA THR A 2 6.94 10.07 24.20
C THR A 2 7.27 9.35 22.90
N GLY A 3 6.24 8.81 22.22
CA GLY A 3 6.42 7.98 21.03
C GLY A 3 7.05 8.75 19.87
N PHE A 4 6.55 9.96 19.59
CA PHE A 4 7.08 10.84 18.55
C PHE A 4 7.33 12.24 19.12
N ALA A 5 8.52 12.79 18.84
CA ALA A 5 8.92 14.13 19.22
C ALA A 5 9.38 14.91 17.99
N ARG A 6 8.85 16.13 17.82
CA ARG A 6 9.31 17.02 16.76
C ARG A 6 10.68 17.57 17.10
N HIS A 7 11.63 17.48 16.18
CA HIS A 7 12.92 18.14 16.33
C HIS A 7 12.73 19.66 16.21
N ARG A 8 12.98 20.40 17.30
CA ARG A 8 12.60 21.82 17.46
C ARG A 8 13.16 22.74 16.37
N THR A 9 14.35 22.42 15.88
CA THR A 9 15.12 23.23 14.93
C THR A 9 15.16 22.63 13.52
N GLY A 10 14.52 21.47 13.30
CA GLY A 10 14.53 20.78 12.02
C GLY A 10 13.14 20.27 11.61
N ARG A 11 12.95 19.94 10.34
CA ARG A 11 11.70 19.30 9.86
C ARG A 11 11.65 17.79 10.14
N ARG A 12 12.33 17.32 11.19
CA ARG A 12 12.44 15.89 11.52
C ARG A 12 11.51 15.54 12.68
N ILE A 13 11.01 14.30 12.66
CA ILE A 13 10.32 13.66 13.76
C ILE A 13 11.26 12.58 14.29
N ILE A 14 11.41 12.50 15.61
CA ILE A 14 12.24 11.53 16.30
C ILE A 14 11.30 10.58 17.05
N ALA A 15 11.54 9.29 16.92
CA ALA A 15 10.90 8.24 17.70
C ALA A 15 11.97 7.34 18.31
N ASN A 16 11.69 6.78 19.49
CA ASN A 16 12.53 5.77 20.10
C ASN A 16 11.74 4.48 20.20
N PHE A 17 12.32 3.40 19.70
CA PHE A 17 11.75 2.06 19.77
C PHE A 17 12.74 1.15 20.49
N THR A 18 12.23 0.20 21.26
CA THR A 18 13.00 -0.97 21.66
C THR A 18 13.34 -1.81 20.42
N GLY A 19 14.36 -2.68 20.51
CA GLY A 19 14.70 -3.58 19.40
C GLY A 19 13.52 -4.44 18.94
N PHE A 20 12.73 -4.93 19.89
CA PHE A 20 11.50 -5.69 19.60
C PHE A 20 10.45 -4.86 18.86
N GLU A 21 10.18 -3.63 19.30
CA GLU A 21 9.22 -2.75 18.62
C GLU A 21 9.68 -2.42 17.19
N ALA A 22 10.98 -2.19 16.99
CA ALA A 22 11.55 -1.95 15.67
C ALA A 22 11.41 -3.18 14.75
N GLU A 23 11.68 -4.39 15.25
CA GLU A 23 11.46 -5.63 14.50
C GLU A 23 9.98 -5.85 14.16
N LEU A 24 9.09 -5.57 15.12
CA LEU A 24 7.64 -5.67 14.90
C LEU A 24 7.18 -4.70 13.81
N LEU A 25 7.64 -3.45 13.85
CA LEU A 25 7.32 -2.45 12.81
C LEU A 25 7.86 -2.86 11.44
N ARG A 26 9.10 -3.36 11.37
CA ARG A 26 9.67 -3.89 10.12
C ARG A 26 8.81 -5.02 9.57
N SER A 27 8.45 -5.99 10.42
CA SER A 27 7.61 -7.13 10.02
C SER A 27 6.25 -6.69 9.48
N LEU A 28 5.54 -5.81 10.19
CA LEU A 28 4.25 -5.27 9.77
C LEU A 28 4.36 -4.46 8.46
N ALA A 29 5.43 -3.68 8.30
CA ALA A 29 5.67 -2.92 7.07
C ALA A 29 5.96 -3.84 5.88
N SER A 30 6.76 -4.90 6.06
CA SER A 30 7.00 -5.92 5.03
C SER A 30 5.70 -6.62 4.62
N GLN A 31 4.90 -7.05 5.59
CA GLN A 31 3.59 -7.66 5.33
C GLN A 31 2.67 -6.72 4.55
N LEU A 32 2.69 -5.42 4.86
CA LEU A 32 1.91 -4.43 4.12
C LEU A 32 2.38 -4.31 2.67
N ILE A 33 3.69 -4.28 2.42
CA ILE A 33 4.23 -4.24 1.05
C ILE A 33 3.83 -5.49 0.27
N GLU A 34 3.93 -6.67 0.88
CA GLU A 34 3.53 -7.94 0.26
C GLU A 34 2.04 -7.96 -0.08
N LEU A 35 1.18 -7.59 0.87
CA LEU A 35 -0.27 -7.49 0.66
C LEU A 35 -0.60 -6.57 -0.54
N LEU A 36 0.02 -5.39 -0.58
CA LEU A 36 -0.24 -4.40 -1.63
C LEU A 36 0.27 -4.83 -3.02
N ARG A 37 1.34 -5.64 -3.08
CA ARG A 37 1.88 -6.18 -4.33
C ARG A 37 1.06 -7.35 -4.85
N ASN A 38 0.65 -8.27 -3.96
CA ASN A 38 -0.12 -9.45 -4.35
C ASN A 38 -1.46 -9.06 -4.99
N GLU A 39 -2.14 -8.05 -4.46
CA GLU A 39 -3.42 -7.61 -5.01
C GLU A 39 -3.31 -6.97 -6.40
N ARG A 40 -2.15 -6.37 -6.73
CA ARG A 40 -1.92 -5.89 -8.11
C ARG A 40 -1.74 -7.02 -9.10
N ALA A 41 -1.17 -8.13 -8.63
CA ALA A 41 -0.91 -9.30 -9.46
C ALA A 41 -2.15 -10.20 -9.64
N ALA A 42 -3.26 -9.92 -8.94
CA ALA A 42 -4.51 -10.67 -9.10
C ALA A 42 -5.04 -10.45 -10.53
N PRO A 43 -5.06 -11.49 -11.39
CA PRO A 43 -5.54 -11.34 -12.75
C PRO A 43 -7.02 -11.00 -12.73
N VAL A 44 -7.42 -9.96 -13.47
CA VAL A 44 -8.82 -9.85 -13.88
C VAL A 44 -9.04 -11.02 -14.84
N GLU A 45 -9.73 -12.08 -14.39
CA GLU A 45 -10.09 -13.19 -15.29
C GLU A 45 -11.03 -12.66 -16.39
N SER A 46 -10.48 -12.24 -17.52
CA SER A 46 -11.27 -11.89 -18.69
C SER A 46 -11.76 -13.17 -19.36
N SER A 47 -13.06 -13.28 -19.57
CA SER A 47 -13.66 -14.39 -20.32
C SER A 47 -13.61 -14.21 -21.85
N ASP A 48 -12.98 -13.14 -22.36
CA ASP A 48 -12.86 -12.84 -23.79
C ASP A 48 -11.52 -13.35 -24.39
N PRO A 49 -11.57 -14.28 -25.37
CA PRO A 49 -10.38 -14.76 -26.09
C PRO A 49 -9.57 -13.66 -26.81
N LEU A 50 -10.19 -12.55 -27.21
CA LEU A 50 -9.50 -11.44 -27.85
C LEU A 50 -8.70 -10.61 -26.84
N GLU A 51 -9.25 -10.41 -25.64
CA GLU A 51 -8.61 -9.71 -24.52
C GLU A 51 -7.39 -10.50 -24.01
N ALA A 52 -7.51 -11.84 -23.93
CA ALA A 52 -6.42 -12.74 -23.57
C ALA A 52 -5.28 -12.78 -24.62
N MET A 53 -5.59 -12.60 -25.92
CA MET A 53 -4.58 -12.59 -26.99
C MET A 53 -3.85 -11.26 -27.14
N LEU A 54 -4.43 -10.15 -26.66
CA LEU A 54 -3.87 -8.81 -26.88
C LEU A 54 -2.82 -8.40 -25.85
N ASP A 55 -2.68 -9.09 -24.72
CA ASP A 55 -1.74 -8.79 -23.61
C ASP A 55 -1.46 -7.28 -23.40
N PHE A 56 -2.50 -6.47 -23.57
CA PHE A 56 -2.52 -5.08 -23.10
C PHE A 56 -2.66 -5.04 -21.57
N SER A 57 -2.92 -6.20 -20.95
CA SER A 57 -2.94 -6.47 -19.51
C SER A 57 -1.58 -6.38 -18.81
N GLY A 58 -0.47 -6.37 -19.56
CA GLY A 58 0.85 -6.07 -18.97
C GLY A 58 1.03 -4.61 -18.55
N VAL A 59 0.09 -3.73 -18.94
CA VAL A 59 0.02 -2.35 -18.48
C VAL A 59 -1.36 -2.13 -17.88
N ASP A 60 -1.42 -2.04 -16.55
CA ASP A 60 -2.61 -1.70 -15.75
C ASP A 60 -3.16 -0.30 -16.09
N PHE A 61 -3.69 -0.08 -17.30
CA PHE A 61 -4.29 1.21 -17.68
C PHE A 61 -5.65 1.44 -17.00
N ALA A 62 -6.29 0.37 -16.51
CA ALA A 62 -7.48 0.43 -15.69
C ALA A 62 -7.15 -0.22 -14.35
N GLY A 63 -6.94 0.57 -13.30
CA GLY A 63 -6.85 0.05 -11.93
C GLY A 63 -8.09 -0.75 -11.54
N PRO A 64 -8.09 -1.40 -10.35
CA PRO A 64 -9.20 -2.24 -9.90
C PRO A 64 -10.52 -1.45 -10.00
N VAL A 65 -11.56 -2.07 -10.57
CA VAL A 65 -12.87 -1.42 -10.76
C VAL A 65 -13.86 -1.89 -9.67
N THR A 66 -13.64 -3.10 -9.15
CA THR A 66 -14.43 -3.72 -8.09
C THR A 66 -13.84 -3.43 -6.71
N GLU A 67 -14.68 -3.49 -5.70
CA GLU A 67 -14.27 -3.40 -4.30
C GLU A 67 -13.46 -4.65 -3.90
N PRO A 68 -12.35 -4.52 -3.15
CA PRO A 68 -11.55 -5.67 -2.73
C PRO A 68 -12.28 -6.50 -1.66
N ASP A 69 -12.16 -7.82 -1.75
CA ASP A 69 -12.75 -8.73 -0.76
C ASP A 69 -12.01 -8.74 0.59
N ASP A 70 -10.73 -8.35 0.59
CA ASP A 70 -9.91 -8.36 1.81
C ASP A 70 -10.30 -7.23 2.78
N PRO A 71 -10.73 -7.54 4.02
CA PRO A 71 -11.12 -6.54 5.01
C PRO A 71 -9.97 -5.62 5.46
N VAL A 72 -8.71 -5.99 5.27
CA VAL A 72 -7.53 -5.11 5.47
C VAL A 72 -7.48 -4.07 4.36
N LEU A 73 -7.69 -4.46 3.11
CA LEU A 73 -7.70 -3.53 1.97
C LEU A 73 -8.87 -2.55 2.08
N LEU A 74 -10.05 -3.01 2.49
CA LEU A 74 -11.20 -2.13 2.78
C LEU A 74 -10.91 -1.09 3.86
N ARG A 75 -10.07 -1.44 4.85
CA ARG A 75 -9.62 -0.48 5.88
C ARG A 75 -8.56 0.48 5.36
N LEU A 76 -7.68 0.03 4.47
CA LEU A 76 -6.60 0.84 3.92
C LEU A 76 -7.07 1.79 2.81
N PHE A 77 -8.03 1.35 2.01
CA PHE A 77 -8.63 2.03 0.86
C PHE A 77 -10.15 1.95 0.97
N PRO A 78 -10.76 2.72 1.88
CA PRO A 78 -12.21 2.74 2.03
C PRO A 78 -12.88 3.24 0.75
N THR A 79 -14.04 2.66 0.42
CA THR A 79 -14.83 3.03 -0.76
C THR A 79 -15.14 4.53 -0.77
N ALA A 80 -14.58 5.24 -1.74
CA ALA A 80 -14.93 6.61 -2.05
C ALA A 80 -16.33 6.64 -2.69
N TYR A 81 -17.12 7.67 -2.40
CA TYR A 81 -18.47 7.84 -2.93
C TYR A 81 -19.40 6.62 -2.68
N PRO A 82 -19.68 6.26 -1.42
CA PRO A 82 -20.43 5.04 -1.09
C PRO A 82 -21.89 5.01 -1.60
N GLN A 83 -22.42 6.13 -2.08
CA GLN A 83 -23.75 6.22 -2.69
C GLN A 83 -23.73 6.21 -4.22
N ASP A 84 -22.56 6.17 -4.86
CA ASP A 84 -22.38 6.27 -6.30
C ASP A 84 -21.34 5.23 -6.76
N GLU A 85 -21.84 4.08 -7.21
CA GLU A 85 -21.02 2.93 -7.58
C GLU A 85 -20.14 3.23 -8.81
N GLU A 86 -20.62 4.05 -9.74
CA GLU A 86 -19.87 4.45 -10.94
C GLU A 86 -18.71 5.38 -10.55
N ALA A 87 -18.97 6.39 -9.72
CA ALA A 87 -17.92 7.27 -9.21
C ALA A 87 -16.91 6.52 -8.31
N ALA A 88 -17.37 5.56 -7.51
CA ALA A 88 -16.51 4.69 -6.72
C ALA A 88 -15.58 3.85 -7.61
N ALA A 89 -16.12 3.25 -8.68
CA ALA A 89 -15.36 2.49 -9.66
C ALA A 89 -14.32 3.35 -10.39
N ASP A 90 -14.66 4.57 -10.79
CA ASP A 90 -13.72 5.51 -11.40
C ASP A 90 -12.60 5.94 -10.45
N PHE A 91 -12.92 6.17 -9.18
CA PHE A 91 -11.91 6.48 -8.16
C PHE A 91 -10.90 5.33 -8.02
N ARG A 92 -11.37 4.09 -7.96
CA ARG A 92 -10.48 2.93 -7.86
C ARG A 92 -9.62 2.78 -9.12
N ARG A 93 -10.22 2.93 -10.30
CA ARG A 93 -9.54 2.86 -11.59
C ARG A 93 -8.40 3.88 -11.73
N TYR A 94 -8.65 5.13 -11.35
CA TYR A 94 -7.74 6.24 -11.66
C TYR A 94 -6.93 6.77 -10.47
N THR A 95 -7.34 6.49 -9.22
CA THR A 95 -6.70 7.07 -8.01
C THR A 95 -6.13 6.02 -7.07
N GLU A 96 -6.81 4.88 -6.88
CA GLU A 96 -6.40 3.92 -5.85
C GLU A 96 -5.04 3.27 -6.14
N GLY A 97 -4.69 3.04 -7.41
CA GLY A 97 -3.38 2.53 -7.80
C GLY A 97 -2.23 3.39 -7.24
N GLU A 98 -2.32 4.71 -7.40
CA GLU A 98 -1.34 5.66 -6.86
C GLU A 98 -1.34 5.68 -5.32
N LEU A 99 -2.52 5.56 -4.68
CA LEU A 99 -2.61 5.46 -3.22
C LEU A 99 -1.91 4.20 -2.70
N ARG A 100 -2.05 3.08 -3.40
CA ARG A 100 -1.35 1.82 -3.10
C ARG A 100 0.16 1.99 -3.23
N ASP A 101 0.63 2.66 -4.29
CA ASP A 101 2.06 2.94 -4.50
C ASP A 101 2.63 3.75 -3.35
N ARG A 102 1.95 4.85 -3.00
CA ARG A 102 2.39 5.74 -1.91
C ARG A 102 2.40 5.02 -0.57
N LYS A 103 1.44 4.13 -0.27
CA LYS A 103 1.44 3.32 0.96
C LYS A 103 2.59 2.31 0.98
N ALA A 104 2.86 1.62 -0.13
CA ALA A 104 3.97 0.68 -0.23
C ALA A 104 5.33 1.39 -0.09
N ALA A 105 5.49 2.55 -0.73
CA ALA A 105 6.69 3.38 -0.61
C ALA A 105 6.88 3.90 0.83
N ALA A 106 5.81 4.33 1.49
CA ALA A 106 5.87 4.75 2.90
C ALA A 106 6.26 3.60 3.83
N ALA A 107 5.77 2.38 3.59
CA ALA A 107 6.16 1.19 4.33
C ALA A 107 7.65 0.86 4.12
N GLY A 108 8.15 0.96 2.88
CA GLY A 108 9.58 0.81 2.59
C GLY A 108 10.43 1.84 3.34
N ALA A 109 10.01 3.11 3.31
CA ALA A 109 10.71 4.17 4.04
C ALA A 109 10.77 3.94 5.57
N ILE A 110 9.75 3.28 6.16
CA ILE A 110 9.78 2.89 7.57
C ILE A 110 10.90 1.86 7.80
N ILE A 111 10.99 0.83 6.96
CA ILE A 111 12.03 -0.21 7.06
C ILE A 111 13.41 0.42 6.92
N ASP A 112 13.63 1.21 5.86
CA ASP A 112 14.90 1.88 5.59
C ASP A 112 15.33 2.78 6.78
N SER A 113 14.37 3.51 7.36
CA SER A 113 14.63 4.39 8.50
C SER A 113 15.01 3.62 9.76
N LEU A 114 14.45 2.42 9.99
CA LEU A 114 14.79 1.58 11.13
C LEU A 114 16.18 0.95 10.95
N GLU A 115 16.53 0.55 9.74
CA GLU A 115 17.86 0.02 9.41
C GLU A 115 18.95 1.11 9.53
N GLU A 116 18.69 2.31 9.01
CA GLU A 116 19.58 3.47 9.19
C GLU A 116 19.77 3.83 10.68
N ALA A 117 18.72 3.61 11.50
CA ALA A 117 18.77 3.79 12.95
C ALA A 117 19.47 2.67 13.72
N GLY A 118 19.97 1.63 13.04
CA GLY A 118 20.80 0.57 13.62
C GLY A 118 20.08 -0.76 13.85
N LEU A 119 18.86 -0.96 13.32
CA LEU A 119 18.26 -2.29 13.26
C LEU A 119 19.05 -3.15 12.26
N PRO A 120 19.50 -4.36 12.60
CA PRO A 120 20.25 -5.20 11.67
C PRO A 120 19.39 -5.59 10.46
N PRO A 121 19.98 -5.69 9.26
CA PRO A 121 19.26 -6.16 8.06
C PRO A 121 18.77 -7.59 8.27
N GLN A 122 17.73 -7.98 7.53
CA GLN A 122 17.23 -9.37 7.50
C GLN A 122 18.16 -10.29 6.73
#